data_AF-A0A970BE22-F1
#
_entry.id   AF-A0A970BE22-F1
#
_cell.length_a   1.000
_cell.length_b   1.000
_cell.length_c   1.000
_cell.angle_alpha   90.00
_cell.angle_beta   90.00
_cell.angle_gamma   90.00
#
_symmetry.space_group_name_H-M   'P 1'
#
loop_
_entity.id
_entity.type
_entity.pdbx_description
1 polymer ?
#
loop_
_entity_poly.entity_id
_entity_poly.type
_entity_poly.pdbx_seq_one_letter_code
_entity_poly.pdbx_strand_id
1 'polypeptide(L)'
;VLKMDIEGAEYSVVENILKNKISISQILIEFHDRFFENESLKSKQVIEKLRRSGYEIFAVSDSFEEVSFVNKMLLDKMLEQ
;
A
#
# COMPACT_ATOMS: atom_id res chain seq x y z
N VAL A 1 -11.01 5.15 -4.16
CA VAL A 1 -10.02 4.09 -4.46
C VAL A 1 -8.86 4.73 -5.20
N LEU A 2 -7.61 4.42 -4.84
CA LEU A 2 -6.40 4.84 -5.55
C LEU A 2 -5.67 3.58 -6.07
N LYS A 3 -5.31 3.55 -7.36
CA LYS A 3 -4.40 2.54 -7.93
C LYS A 3 -3.06 3.21 -8.23
N MET A 4 -1.97 2.56 -7.85
CA MET A 4 -0.59 3.00 -8.15
C MET A 4 0.21 1.81 -8.68
N ASP A 5 0.94 2.07 -9.76
CA ASP A 5 2.07 1.25 -10.16
C ASP A 5 3.31 1.84 -9.48
N ILE A 6 4.18 0.99 -8.91
CA ILE A 6 5.37 1.43 -8.18
C ILE A 6 6.60 0.69 -8.68
N GLU A 7 7.44 1.43 -9.40
CA GLU A 7 8.76 1.04 -9.86
C GLU A 7 9.83 1.86 -9.13
N GLY A 8 10.68 1.21 -8.32
CA GLY A 8 11.98 1.75 -7.92
C GLY A 8 12.03 3.03 -7.07
N ALA A 9 11.79 4.21 -7.63
CA ALA A 9 11.84 5.53 -6.97
C ALA A 9 10.47 6.01 -6.45
N GLU A 10 9.40 5.38 -6.92
CA GLU A 10 8.01 5.75 -6.63
C GLU A 10 7.55 5.32 -5.23
N TYR A 11 8.36 4.55 -4.50
CA TYR A 11 8.12 4.21 -3.08
C TYR A 11 7.96 5.44 -2.18
N SER A 12 8.59 6.56 -2.54
CA SER A 12 8.43 7.84 -1.83
C SER A 12 7.02 8.41 -1.91
N VAL A 13 6.22 8.02 -2.91
CA VAL A 13 4.81 8.44 -3.04
C VAL A 13 3.98 7.91 -1.88
N VAL A 14 4.15 6.64 -1.50
CA VAL A 14 3.45 6.06 -0.34
C VAL A 14 3.82 6.79 0.94
N GLU A 15 5.11 7.10 1.12
CA GLU A 15 5.56 7.87 2.29
C GLU A 15 4.91 9.25 2.34
N ASN A 16 4.80 9.93 1.21
CA ASN A 16 4.14 11.24 1.12
C ASN A 16 2.64 11.15 1.38
N ILE A 17 1.94 10.12 0.89
CA ILE A 17 0.52 9.88 1.19
C ILE A 17 0.31 9.75 2.70
N LEU A 18 1.14 8.92 3.35
CA LEU A 18 1.05 8.68 4.79
C LEU A 18 1.44 9.91 5.60
N LYS A 19 2.54 10.59 5.25
CA LYS A 19 3.04 11.79 5.92
C LYS A 19 2.04 12.95 5.87
N ASN A 20 1.42 13.16 4.71
CA ASN A 20 0.42 14.22 4.52
C ASN A 20 -0.98 13.81 4.99
N LYS A 21 -1.13 12.61 5.58
CA LYS A 21 -2.41 12.08 6.08
C LYS A 21 -3.52 12.14 5.04
N ILE A 22 -3.20 11.85 3.78
CA ILE A 22 -4.18 11.83 2.71
C ILE A 22 -5.15 10.69 2.99
N SER A 23 -6.43 11.01 3.12
CA SER A 23 -7.48 10.04 3.45
C SER A 23 -7.83 9.20 2.23
N ILE A 24 -7.40 7.94 2.22
CA ILE A 24 -7.67 7.00 1.13
C ILE A 24 -8.27 5.73 1.75
N SER A 25 -9.48 5.38 1.34
CA SER A 25 -10.17 4.19 1.85
C SER A 25 -9.59 2.88 1.33
N GLN A 26 -9.11 2.87 0.08
CA GLN A 26 -8.56 1.69 -0.59
C GLN A 26 -7.38 2.06 -1.48
N ILE A 27 -6.31 1.27 -1.41
CA ILE A 27 -5.09 1.41 -2.21
C ILE A 27 -4.81 0.07 -2.89
N LEU A 28 -4.52 0.10 -4.19
CA LEU A 28 -3.92 -1.01 -4.92
C LEU A 28 -2.51 -0.62 -5.32
N ILE A 29 -1.52 -1.46 -4.97
CA ILE A 29 -0.11 -1.26 -5.35
C ILE A 29 0.36 -2.46 -6.16
N GLU A 30 0.92 -2.21 -7.33
CA GLU A 30 1.68 -3.19 -8.10
C GLU A 30 3.16 -3.08 -7.74
N PHE A 31 3.77 -4.19 -7.30
CA PHE A 31 5.17 -4.27 -6.90
C PHE A 31 5.98 -5.03 -7.95
N HIS A 32 7.02 -4.41 -8.47
CA HIS A 32 7.95 -5.03 -9.41
C HIS A 32 9.32 -5.34 -8.77
N ASP A 33 9.31 -5.92 -7.57
CA ASP A 33 10.53 -6.27 -6.79
C ASP A 33 11.52 -7.15 -7.56
N ARG A 34 11.04 -7.96 -8.52
CA ARG A 34 11.85 -8.85 -9.37
C ARG A 34 12.94 -8.14 -10.18
N PHE A 35 12.82 -6.83 -10.39
CA PHE A 35 13.81 -6.05 -11.16
C PHE A 35 14.94 -5.47 -10.30
N PHE A 36 14.95 -5.70 -8.99
CA PHE A 36 15.99 -5.21 -8.09
C PHE A 36 16.92 -6.37 -7.65
N GLU A 37 18.18 -6.33 -8.08
CA GLU A 37 19.20 -7.35 -7.76
C GLU A 37 19.57 -7.43 -6.27
N ASN A 38 19.35 -6.35 -5.53
CA ASN A 38 19.58 -6.32 -4.09
C ASN A 38 18.27 -6.64 -3.36
N GLU A 39 18.38 -7.48 -2.34
CA GLU A 39 17.38 -7.89 -1.33
C GLU A 39 16.75 -6.72 -0.54
N SER A 40 16.66 -5.51 -1.10
CA SER A 40 15.89 -4.43 -0.52
C SER A 40 14.42 -4.82 -0.61
N LEU A 41 13.92 -5.38 0.47
CA LEU A 41 12.53 -5.73 0.72
C LEU A 41 11.66 -4.44 0.79
N LYS A 42 11.73 -3.59 -0.24
CA LYS A 42 11.06 -2.28 -0.31
C LYS A 42 9.54 -2.46 -0.24
N SER A 43 9.00 -3.47 -0.94
CA SER A 43 7.61 -3.90 -0.78
C SER A 43 7.27 -4.18 0.69
N LYS A 44 8.07 -4.97 1.41
CA LYS A 44 7.81 -5.26 2.84
C LYS A 44 7.86 -3.99 3.69
N GLN A 45 8.79 -3.08 3.43
CA GLN A 45 8.85 -1.80 4.14
C GLN A 45 7.59 -0.96 3.90
N VAL A 46 7.08 -0.93 2.66
CA VAL A 46 5.83 -0.26 2.31
C VAL A 46 4.63 -0.91 2.97
N ILE A 47 4.53 -2.24 2.92
CA ILE A 47 3.48 -3.00 3.58
C ILE A 47 3.46 -2.69 5.08
N GLU A 48 4.62 -2.68 5.74
CA GLU A 48 4.71 -2.37 7.16
C GLU A 48 4.32 -0.91 7.48
N LYS A 49 4.67 0.05 6.63
CA LYS A 49 4.26 1.46 6.78
C LYS A 49 2.75 1.64 6.62
N LEU A 50 2.15 0.97 5.62
CA LEU A 50 0.70 0.96 5.40
C LEU A 50 -0.03 0.33 6.59
N ARG A 51 0.46 -0.81 7.07
CA ARG A 51 -0.09 -1.50 8.25
C ARG A 51 -0.12 -0.64 9.50
N ARG A 52 1.01 0.03 9.79
CA ARG A 52 1.12 0.98 10.91
C ARG A 52 0.19 2.19 10.77
N SER A 53 -0.27 2.47 9.55
CA SER A 53 -1.18 3.57 9.24
C SER A 53 -2.65 3.14 9.15
N GLY A 54 -2.98 1.92 9.57
CA GLY A 54 -4.35 1.38 9.64
C GLY A 54 -4.86 0.75 8.35
N TYR A 55 -3.98 0.44 7.40
CA TYR A 55 -4.34 -0.33 6.23
C TYR A 55 -4.15 -1.84 6.47
N GLU A 56 -5.06 -2.65 5.94
CA GLU A 56 -5.00 -4.12 5.96
C GLU A 56 -5.06 -4.66 4.53
N ILE A 57 -4.35 -5.76 4.28
CA ILE A 57 -4.41 -6.45 2.99
C ILE A 57 -5.73 -7.23 2.93
N PHE A 58 -6.50 -7.05 1.86
CA PHE A 58 -7.74 -7.79 1.63
C PHE A 58 -7.74 -8.64 0.35
N ALA A 59 -6.81 -8.39 -0.58
CA ALA A 59 -6.63 -9.19 -1.78
C ALA A 59 -5.18 -9.11 -2.29
N VAL A 60 -4.74 -10.17 -2.95
CA VAL A 60 -3.45 -10.27 -3.65
C VAL A 60 -3.71 -10.96 -5.00
N SER A 61 -3.07 -10.52 -6.07
CA SER A 61 -3.18 -11.17 -7.38
C SER A 61 -2.51 -12.55 -7.39
N ASP A 62 -2.88 -13.41 -8.35
CA ASP A 62 -2.23 -14.71 -8.56
C ASP A 62 -0.73 -14.58 -8.91
N SER A 63 -0.33 -13.44 -9.47
CA SER A 63 1.06 -13.10 -9.75
C SER A 63 1.84 -12.63 -8.53
N PHE A 64 1.16 -12.35 -7.41
CA PHE A 64 1.69 -11.71 -6.20
C PHE A 64 2.23 -10.28 -6.39
N GLU A 65 2.06 -9.70 -7.57
CA GLU A 65 2.55 -8.35 -7.86
C GLU A 65 1.57 -7.28 -7.40
N GLU A 66 0.27 -7.53 -7.50
CA GLU A 66 -0.74 -6.57 -7.05
C GLU A 66 -1.22 -6.90 -5.64
N VAL A 67 -1.09 -5.94 -4.72
CA VAL A 67 -1.57 -6.06 -3.35
C VAL A 67 -2.60 -4.98 -3.09
N SER A 68 -3.80 -5.41 -2.68
CA SER A 68 -4.92 -4.53 -2.36
C SER A 68 -5.04 -4.30 -0.86
N PHE A 69 -5.13 -3.05 -0.47
CA PHE A 69 -5.22 -2.58 0.90
C PHE A 69 -6.52 -1.82 1.15
N VAL A 70 -7.11 -2.01 2.33
CA VAL A 70 -8.25 -1.25 2.83
C VAL A 70 -7.88 -0.55 4.13
N ASN A 71 -8.26 0.72 4.29
CA ASN A 71 -8.07 1.43 5.55
C ASN A 71 -9.16 1.01 6.54
N LYS A 72 -8.80 0.14 7.48
CA LYS A 72 -9.73 -0.44 8.45
C LYS A 72 -10.33 0.62 9.37
N MET A 73 -9.50 1.57 9.81
CA MET A 73 -9.96 2.68 10.66
C MET A 73 -10.98 3.59 9.98
N LEU A 74 -10.78 3.90 8.69
CA LEU A 74 -11.74 4.68 7.92
C LEU A 74 -13.03 3.89 7.66
N LEU A 75 -12.91 2.59 7.37
CA LEU A 75 -14.06 1.73 7.17
C LEU A 75 -14.93 1.64 8.45
N ASP A 76 -14.32 1.42 9.60
CA ASP A 76 -15.04 1.33 10.88
C ASP A 76 -15.77 2.64 11.19
N LYS A 77 -15.14 3.81 10.96
CA LYS A 77 -15.80 5.12 11.08
C LYS A 77 -16.98 5.33 10.11
N MET A 78 -16.97 4.68 8.95
CA MET A 78 -18.08 4.75 8.00
C MET A 78 -19.25 3.84 8.40
N LEU A 79 -18.98 2.77 9.14
CA LEU A 79 -19.99 1.81 9.62
C LEU A 79 -20.65 2.27 10.93
N GLU A 80 -20.01 3.16 11.68
CA GLU A 80 -20.55 3.78 12.91
C GLU A 80 -21.48 4.99 12.65
N GLN A 81 -21.65 5.40 11.39
CA GLN A 81 -22.53 6.51 10.96
C GLN A 81 -23.86 6.00 10.41
#